data_AF-L9YU54-F1
#
_entry.id   AF-L9YU54-F1
#
_cell.length_a   1.000
_cell.length_b   1.000
_cell.length_c   1.000
_cell.angle_alpha   90.00
_cell.angle_beta   90.00
_cell.angle_gamma   90.00
#
_symmetry.space_group_name_H-M   'P 1'
#
loop_
_entity.id
_entity.type
_entity.pdbx_description
1 polymer ?
#
loop_
_entity_poly.entity_id
_entity_poly.type
_entity_poly.pdbx_seq_one_letter_code
_entity_poly.pdbx_strand_id
1 'polypeptide(L)'
;MSSNNSSSKVVTVDEQALKQADKQAVYEDGFPVVDETLEFEAAVEQAVQAKVDANHPDGIVDTSGDRIHGATLEQEERIRAREDELERISAQAEIGTQEGRAKRTRTIAADQNKARRLEFQKRAASVDPMADPERADPRTELTQEQLVAVNKQSMRLAKQLDGWSRAAISRRLSEAVVGGQDLTSAVVNVFEELQTAPGHVIPIGKLEEVSRKEVSIEGRVETLWDPSHSSIAQVGLIADDSGQTRVTIWKS
;
A
#
# COMPACT_ATOMS: atom_id res chain seq x y z
N MET A 1 -13.56 -104.90 11.83
CA MET A 1 -13.27 -104.22 10.55
C MET A 1 -13.12 -102.74 10.90
N SER A 2 -12.01 -102.00 10.78
CA SER A 2 -10.62 -102.16 10.31
C SER A 2 -10.01 -100.76 10.52
N SER A 3 -9.40 -100.43 11.65
CA SER A 3 -7.95 -100.34 11.93
C SER A 3 -7.12 -99.30 11.15
N ASN A 4 -6.43 -98.45 11.93
CA ASN A 4 -5.08 -97.86 11.79
C ASN A 4 -4.81 -96.82 10.68
N ASN A 5 -3.96 -95.80 10.82
CA ASN A 5 -2.93 -95.53 11.84
C ASN A 5 -2.59 -94.03 11.95
N SER A 6 -2.22 -93.60 13.16
CA SER A 6 -1.51 -92.36 13.47
C SER A 6 0.01 -92.51 13.28
N SER A 7 0.72 -91.47 12.84
CA SER A 7 2.13 -91.28 13.22
C SER A 7 2.58 -89.83 13.09
N SER A 8 2.89 -89.21 14.23
CA SER A 8 3.75 -88.04 14.36
C SER A 8 5.14 -88.30 13.75
N LYS A 9 5.72 -87.33 13.06
CA LYS A 9 7.14 -87.37 12.66
C LYS A 9 7.88 -86.14 13.15
N VAL A 10 9.00 -86.44 13.79
CA VAL A 10 9.90 -85.65 14.61
C VAL A 10 10.81 -84.75 13.75
N VAL A 11 11.15 -83.60 14.32
CA VAL A 11 12.15 -82.62 13.84
C VAL A 11 13.55 -83.24 13.82
N THR A 12 14.30 -83.01 12.74
CA THR A 12 15.76 -83.12 12.74
C THR A 12 16.35 -81.84 12.15
N VAL A 13 17.10 -81.14 12.98
CA VAL A 13 17.99 -80.03 12.62
C VAL A 13 19.33 -80.66 12.26
N ASP A 14 19.83 -80.36 11.06
CA ASP A 14 21.22 -80.38 10.57
C ASP A 14 21.11 -80.10 9.06
N GLU A 15 21.94 -79.33 8.38
CA GLU A 15 23.35 -79.02 8.56
C GLU A 15 23.65 -77.75 7.73
N GLN A 16 24.62 -76.97 8.19
CA GLN A 16 25.10 -75.75 7.57
C GLN A 16 25.72 -76.00 6.19
N ALA A 17 25.38 -75.17 5.20
CA ALA A 17 26.12 -75.07 3.94
C ALA A 17 26.39 -73.60 3.61
N LEU A 18 27.53 -73.11 4.12
CA LEU A 18 28.13 -71.83 3.78
C LEU A 18 28.82 -71.96 2.41
N LYS A 19 28.40 -71.20 1.40
CA LYS A 19 29.17 -71.00 0.16
C LYS A 19 29.15 -69.53 -0.31
N GLN A 20 30.31 -68.89 -0.11
CA GLN A 20 31.02 -67.89 -0.93
C GLN A 20 30.21 -66.67 -1.43
N ALA A 21 30.41 -65.47 -0.90
CA ALA A 21 31.56 -64.56 -1.01
C ALA A 21 31.70 -63.90 -2.39
N ASP A 22 30.89 -62.87 -2.63
CA ASP A 22 31.11 -61.90 -3.70
C ASP A 22 32.07 -60.80 -3.25
N LYS A 23 33.06 -60.54 -4.12
CA LYS A 23 34.25 -59.73 -3.86
C LYS A 23 33.91 -58.25 -3.76
N GLN A 24 34.19 -57.66 -2.60
CA GLN A 24 34.11 -56.22 -2.37
C GLN A 24 35.44 -55.57 -2.77
N ALA A 25 35.39 -54.56 -3.64
CA ALA A 25 36.57 -53.76 -3.99
C ALA A 25 36.85 -52.74 -2.87
N VAL A 26 38.10 -52.68 -2.41
CA VAL A 26 38.57 -51.87 -1.28
C VAL A 26 39.68 -50.94 -1.79
N TYR A 27 39.61 -49.66 -1.46
CA TYR A 27 40.73 -48.72 -1.62
C TYR A 27 41.65 -48.76 -0.39
N GLU A 28 42.89 -48.32 -0.58
CA GLU A 28 44.09 -48.53 0.26
C GLU A 28 44.03 -47.99 1.70
N ASP A 29 42.90 -47.46 2.16
CA ASP A 29 42.69 -46.96 3.54
C ASP A 29 41.37 -47.42 4.19
N GLY A 30 40.89 -48.62 3.84
CA GLY A 30 40.08 -49.45 4.75
C GLY A 30 38.64 -49.02 5.07
N PHE A 31 38.01 -48.12 4.30
CA PHE A 31 36.57 -47.83 4.42
C PHE A 31 35.77 -48.26 3.17
N PRO A 32 34.59 -48.89 3.32
CA PRO A 32 33.73 -49.21 2.19
C PRO A 32 33.06 -47.95 1.62
N VAL A 33 33.08 -47.80 0.30
CA VAL A 33 32.36 -46.73 -0.42
C VAL A 33 30.86 -47.02 -0.33
N VAL A 34 30.11 -46.18 0.36
CA VAL A 34 28.64 -46.15 0.35
C VAL A 34 28.22 -45.16 -0.72
N ASP A 35 27.55 -45.66 -1.77
CA ASP A 35 26.95 -44.82 -2.81
C ASP A 35 25.67 -44.18 -2.23
N GLU A 36 25.72 -42.90 -1.83
CA GLU A 36 24.63 -42.19 -1.14
C GLU A 36 23.58 -41.57 -2.09
N THR A 37 23.10 -42.30 -3.09
CA THR A 37 21.79 -41.98 -3.69
C THR A 37 20.71 -42.67 -2.88
N LEU A 38 20.26 -42.02 -1.81
CA LEU A 38 19.07 -42.43 -1.07
C LEU A 38 17.84 -42.22 -1.96
N GLU A 39 17.33 -43.29 -2.57
CA GLU A 39 15.94 -43.30 -3.02
C GLU A 39 15.06 -43.17 -1.78
N PHE A 40 14.42 -42.02 -1.61
CA PHE A 40 13.50 -41.79 -0.50
C PHE A 40 12.25 -42.65 -0.71
N GLU A 41 12.32 -43.92 -0.34
CA GLU A 41 11.12 -44.72 -0.14
C GLU A 41 10.38 -44.16 1.08
N ALA A 42 9.15 -43.71 0.87
CA ALA A 42 8.30 -43.27 1.96
C ALA A 42 8.24 -44.38 3.01
N ALA A 43 8.51 -44.05 4.27
CA ALA A 43 8.42 -45.03 5.35
C ALA A 43 7.04 -45.68 5.31
N VAL A 44 6.95 -46.99 5.57
CA VAL A 44 5.69 -47.75 5.50
C VAL A 44 4.58 -47.06 6.32
N GLU A 45 4.92 -46.44 7.45
CA GLU A 45 4.00 -45.64 8.26
C GLU A 45 3.45 -44.41 7.51
N GLN A 46 4.28 -43.69 6.75
CA GLN A 46 3.83 -42.55 5.94
C GLN A 46 2.92 -43.02 4.79
N ALA A 47 3.22 -44.17 4.17
CA ALA A 47 2.37 -44.74 3.13
C ALA A 47 1.01 -45.22 3.68
N VAL A 48 1.02 -45.80 4.88
CA VAL A 48 -0.21 -46.21 5.59
C VAL A 48 -1.01 -44.97 5.99
N GLN A 49 -0.36 -43.95 6.55
CA GLN A 49 -1.03 -42.72 6.96
C GLN A 49 -1.64 -41.98 5.76
N ALA A 50 -0.91 -41.85 4.65
CA ALA A 50 -1.44 -41.27 3.42
C ALA A 50 -2.66 -42.04 2.90
N LYS A 51 -2.67 -43.37 3.03
CA LYS A 51 -3.81 -44.22 2.64
C LYS A 51 -5.00 -44.10 3.60
N VAL A 52 -4.76 -43.89 4.89
CA VAL A 52 -5.79 -43.63 5.89
C VAL A 52 -6.40 -42.24 5.68
N ASP A 53 -5.55 -41.23 5.46
CA ASP A 53 -5.96 -39.85 5.21
C ASP A 53 -6.76 -39.71 3.91
N ALA A 54 -6.36 -40.42 2.84
CA ALA A 54 -7.12 -40.49 1.59
C ALA A 54 -8.48 -41.18 1.71
N ASN A 55 -8.68 -42.02 2.72
CA ASN A 55 -9.97 -42.68 3.01
C ASN A 55 -10.76 -41.98 4.14
N HIS A 56 -10.23 -40.89 4.70
CA HIS A 56 -10.91 -40.12 5.73
C HIS A 56 -12.03 -39.28 5.09
N PRO A 57 -13.22 -39.18 5.71
CA PRO A 57 -14.36 -38.40 5.15
C PRO A 57 -14.05 -36.91 4.92
N ASP A 58 -13.04 -36.38 5.63
CA ASP A 58 -12.50 -35.02 5.49
C ASP A 58 -11.07 -34.98 4.90
N GLY A 59 -10.62 -36.07 4.27
CA GLY A 59 -9.31 -36.14 3.62
C GLY A 59 -9.16 -35.15 2.47
N ILE A 60 -7.92 -34.81 2.08
CA ILE A 60 -7.69 -34.05 0.85
C ILE A 60 -8.06 -34.95 -0.32
N VAL A 61 -9.16 -34.61 -0.96
CA VAL A 61 -9.73 -35.40 -2.05
C VAL A 61 -9.16 -34.91 -3.37
N ASP A 62 -8.55 -35.81 -4.14
CA ASP A 62 -8.10 -35.52 -5.49
C ASP A 62 -9.33 -35.42 -6.42
N THR A 63 -9.58 -34.22 -6.93
CA THR A 63 -10.76 -33.90 -7.77
C THR A 63 -10.45 -33.98 -9.27
N SER A 64 -9.23 -34.37 -9.64
CA SER A 64 -8.77 -34.37 -11.04
C SER A 64 -9.28 -35.54 -11.90
N GLY A 65 -9.88 -36.57 -11.30
CA GLY A 65 -10.39 -37.76 -11.99
C GLY A 65 -11.91 -37.80 -12.18
N ASP A 66 -12.39 -38.64 -13.09
CA ASP A 66 -13.82 -38.83 -13.41
C ASP A 66 -14.66 -39.30 -12.20
N ARG A 67 -14.03 -39.99 -11.23
CA ARG A 67 -14.63 -40.42 -9.98
C ARG A 67 -13.74 -40.01 -8.82
N ILE A 68 -14.36 -39.37 -7.84
CA ILE A 68 -13.68 -38.87 -6.66
C ILE A 68 -13.56 -40.01 -5.62
N HIS A 69 -12.37 -40.63 -5.52
CA HIS A 69 -12.13 -41.75 -4.61
C HIS A 69 -12.19 -41.31 -3.14
N GLY A 70 -12.92 -42.07 -2.30
CA GLY A 70 -13.10 -41.76 -0.88
C GLY A 70 -14.27 -40.82 -0.57
N ALA A 71 -14.87 -40.19 -1.58
CA ALA A 71 -16.06 -39.36 -1.44
C ALA A 71 -17.36 -40.17 -1.67
N THR A 72 -18.43 -39.78 -0.98
CA THR A 72 -19.78 -40.21 -1.33
C THR A 72 -20.25 -39.49 -2.59
N LEU A 73 -21.28 -40.02 -3.26
CA LEU A 73 -21.84 -39.40 -4.47
C LEU A 73 -22.41 -37.99 -4.21
N GLU A 74 -23.01 -37.76 -3.05
CA GLU A 74 -23.46 -36.43 -2.62
C GLU A 74 -22.29 -35.46 -2.44
N GLN A 75 -21.17 -35.94 -1.89
CA GLN A 75 -19.96 -35.13 -1.75
C GLN A 75 -19.34 -34.81 -3.12
N GLU A 76 -19.31 -35.77 -4.04
CA GLU A 76 -18.82 -35.57 -5.40
C GLU A 76 -19.63 -34.50 -6.15
N GLU A 77 -20.96 -34.57 -6.11
CA GLU A 77 -21.83 -33.55 -6.73
C GLU A 77 -21.62 -32.17 -6.09
N ARG A 78 -21.45 -32.11 -4.77
CA ARG A 78 -21.18 -30.86 -4.05
C ARG A 78 -19.82 -30.24 -4.40
N ILE A 79 -18.80 -31.08 -4.60
CA ILE A 79 -17.46 -30.64 -5.01
C ILE A 79 -17.53 -30.11 -6.45
N ARG A 80 -18.13 -30.87 -7.37
CA ARG A 80 -18.25 -30.46 -8.78
C ARG A 80 -19.06 -29.18 -8.93
N ALA A 81 -20.18 -29.04 -8.21
CA ALA A 81 -20.97 -27.81 -8.21
C ALA A 81 -20.19 -26.59 -7.69
N ARG A 82 -19.30 -26.78 -6.70
CA ARG A 82 -18.43 -25.72 -6.19
C ARG A 82 -17.36 -25.35 -7.23
N GLU A 83 -16.76 -26.32 -7.90
CA GLU A 83 -15.76 -26.08 -8.95
C GLU A 83 -16.37 -25.33 -10.14
N ASP A 84 -17.57 -25.73 -10.59
CA ASP A 84 -18.33 -25.03 -11.64
C ASP A 84 -18.65 -23.56 -11.22
N GLU A 85 -19.01 -23.35 -9.95
CA GLU A 85 -19.25 -22.01 -9.41
C GLU A 85 -17.96 -21.18 -9.34
N LEU A 86 -16.85 -21.80 -8.92
CA LEU A 86 -15.53 -21.15 -8.90
C LEU A 86 -15.05 -20.80 -10.30
N GLU A 87 -15.29 -21.65 -11.30
CA GLU A 87 -14.99 -21.38 -12.71
C GLU A 87 -15.84 -20.24 -13.26
N ARG A 88 -17.14 -20.20 -12.90
CA ARG A 88 -18.00 -19.07 -13.26
C ARG A 88 -17.52 -17.77 -12.62
N ILE A 89 -17.12 -17.79 -11.35
CA ILE A 89 -16.59 -16.63 -10.63
C ILE A 89 -15.25 -16.20 -11.24
N SER A 90 -14.37 -17.14 -11.60
CA SER A 90 -13.07 -16.83 -12.20
C SER A 90 -13.21 -16.22 -13.59
N ALA A 91 -14.07 -16.76 -14.45
CA ALA A 91 -14.39 -16.19 -15.76
C ALA A 91 -15.00 -14.78 -15.63
N GLN A 92 -15.87 -14.56 -14.64
CA GLN A 92 -16.43 -13.22 -14.37
C GLN A 92 -15.37 -12.26 -13.81
N ALA A 93 -14.44 -12.74 -12.98
CA ALA A 93 -13.35 -11.94 -12.43
C ALA A 93 -12.36 -11.51 -13.52
N GLU A 94 -12.07 -12.36 -14.50
CA GLU A 94 -11.21 -12.07 -15.64
C GLU A 94 -11.78 -10.92 -16.51
N ILE A 95 -13.10 -10.85 -16.66
CA ILE A 95 -13.80 -9.73 -17.32
C ILE A 95 -13.72 -8.44 -16.48
N GLY A 96 -13.69 -8.56 -15.14
CA GLY A 96 -13.64 -7.43 -14.20
C GLY A 96 -12.26 -6.79 -14.05
N THR A 97 -11.17 -7.52 -14.31
CA THR A 97 -9.79 -7.03 -14.24
C THR A 97 -9.38 -6.31 -15.51
N GLN A 98 -10.03 -5.20 -15.81
CA GLN A 98 -9.53 -4.29 -16.85
C GLN A 98 -8.23 -3.63 -16.39
N GLU A 99 -7.11 -4.13 -16.88
CA GLU A 99 -5.80 -3.54 -16.63
C GLU A 99 -5.81 -2.04 -16.96
N GLY A 100 -5.23 -1.23 -16.07
CA GLY A 100 -5.19 0.22 -16.25
C GLY A 100 -6.52 0.94 -16.09
N ARG A 101 -7.63 0.29 -15.69
CA ARG A 101 -8.90 0.98 -15.37
C ARG A 101 -8.69 2.12 -14.37
N ALA A 102 -8.00 1.87 -13.26
CA ALA A 102 -7.72 2.89 -12.25
C ALA A 102 -6.95 4.10 -12.82
N LYS A 103 -5.96 3.85 -13.69
CA LYS A 103 -5.20 4.90 -14.37
C LYS A 103 -6.11 5.72 -15.30
N ARG A 104 -6.91 5.06 -16.16
CA ARG A 104 -7.86 5.72 -17.07
C ARG A 104 -8.90 6.54 -16.30
N THR A 105 -9.49 5.97 -15.25
CA THR A 105 -10.46 6.68 -14.40
C THR A 105 -9.82 7.90 -13.73
N ARG A 106 -8.57 7.79 -13.26
CA ARG A 106 -7.83 8.93 -12.69
C ARG A 106 -7.59 10.02 -13.73
N THR A 107 -7.20 9.65 -14.95
CA THR A 107 -7.02 10.61 -16.07
C THR A 107 -8.33 11.33 -16.38
N ILE A 108 -9.42 10.60 -16.57
CA ILE A 108 -10.74 11.19 -16.85
C ILE A 108 -11.18 12.11 -15.71
N ALA A 109 -11.01 11.68 -14.45
CA ALA A 109 -11.35 12.51 -13.30
C ALA A 109 -10.51 13.79 -13.24
N ALA A 110 -9.22 13.73 -13.58
CA ALA A 110 -8.34 14.90 -13.64
C ALA A 110 -8.78 15.87 -14.76
N ASP A 111 -9.11 15.37 -15.94
CA ASP A 111 -9.58 16.18 -17.07
C ASP A 111 -10.93 16.84 -16.76
N GLN A 112 -11.87 16.08 -16.20
CA GLN A 112 -13.16 16.62 -15.75
C GLN A 112 -13.00 17.64 -14.62
N ASN A 113 -12.03 17.46 -13.72
CA ASN A 113 -11.74 18.45 -12.68
C ASN A 113 -11.17 19.73 -13.32
N LYS A 114 -10.23 19.62 -14.26
CA LYS A 114 -9.68 20.76 -15.01
C LYS A 114 -10.78 21.55 -15.72
N ALA A 115 -11.68 20.87 -16.44
CA ALA A 115 -12.81 21.50 -17.12
C ALA A 115 -13.73 22.24 -16.13
N ARG A 116 -14.12 21.58 -15.02
CA ARG A 116 -14.95 22.20 -13.97
C ARG A 116 -14.28 23.42 -13.33
N ARG A 117 -12.96 23.38 -13.12
CA ARG A 117 -12.20 24.52 -12.60
C ARG A 117 -12.22 25.71 -13.56
N LEU A 118 -12.05 25.47 -14.85
CA LEU A 118 -12.14 26.53 -15.87
C LEU A 118 -13.55 27.13 -15.91
N GLU A 119 -14.60 26.32 -15.88
CA GLU A 119 -15.98 26.83 -15.82
C GLU A 119 -16.25 27.64 -14.57
N PHE A 120 -15.74 27.20 -13.41
CA PHE A 120 -15.87 27.94 -12.16
C PHE A 120 -15.13 29.27 -12.22
N GLN A 121 -13.91 29.28 -12.75
CA GLN A 121 -13.10 30.48 -12.93
C GLN A 121 -13.76 31.48 -13.89
N LYS A 122 -14.32 31.02 -15.02
CA LYS A 122 -15.11 31.86 -15.93
C LYS A 122 -16.35 32.46 -15.25
N ARG A 123 -17.01 31.72 -14.37
CA ARG A 123 -18.13 32.28 -13.57
C ARG A 123 -17.63 33.29 -12.55
N ALA A 124 -16.54 32.99 -11.85
CA ALA A 124 -15.92 33.91 -10.90
C ALA A 124 -15.46 35.20 -11.56
N ALA A 125 -15.04 35.15 -12.84
CA ALA A 125 -14.65 36.32 -13.64
C ALA A 125 -15.71 37.43 -13.71
N SER A 126 -16.98 37.08 -13.53
CA SER A 126 -18.07 38.07 -13.47
C SER A 126 -18.00 38.98 -12.23
N VAL A 127 -17.39 38.50 -11.14
CA VAL A 127 -17.22 39.23 -9.88
C VAL A 127 -15.77 39.72 -9.73
N ASP A 128 -14.81 38.85 -10.04
CA ASP A 128 -13.38 39.13 -10.01
C ASP A 128 -12.78 38.91 -11.40
N PRO A 129 -12.59 39.96 -12.22
CA PRO A 129 -12.00 39.85 -13.54
C PRO A 129 -10.60 39.22 -13.57
N MET A 130 -9.92 39.11 -12.44
CA MET A 130 -8.61 38.47 -12.33
C MET A 130 -8.67 36.95 -12.27
N ALA A 131 -9.85 36.39 -11.96
CA ALA A 131 -10.10 34.97 -11.96
C ALA A 131 -10.32 34.39 -13.38
N ASP A 132 -10.41 35.23 -14.41
CA ASP A 132 -10.64 34.79 -15.79
C ASP A 132 -9.46 33.95 -16.32
N PRO A 133 -9.67 32.69 -16.73
CA PRO A 133 -8.60 31.84 -17.23
C PRO A 133 -8.06 32.30 -18.61
N GLU A 134 -8.79 33.13 -19.35
CA GLU A 134 -8.39 33.64 -20.67
C GLU A 134 -7.70 35.01 -20.59
N ARG A 135 -7.66 35.65 -19.41
CA ARG A 135 -6.94 36.92 -19.23
C ARG A 135 -5.43 36.73 -19.42
N ALA A 136 -4.81 37.71 -20.08
CA ALA A 136 -3.37 37.80 -20.19
C ALA A 136 -2.69 37.90 -18.80
N ASP A 137 -1.39 37.59 -18.74
CA ASP A 137 -0.65 37.74 -17.48
C ASP A 137 -0.68 39.22 -17.03
N PRO A 138 -1.09 39.53 -15.80
CA PRO A 138 -1.22 40.91 -15.32
C PRO A 138 0.10 41.69 -15.36
N ARG A 139 1.25 40.99 -15.41
CA ARG A 139 2.55 41.62 -15.64
C ARG A 139 2.63 42.36 -16.97
N THR A 140 1.85 41.99 -17.99
CA THR A 140 1.87 42.69 -19.29
C THR A 140 1.18 44.05 -19.26
N GLU A 141 0.36 44.31 -18.23
CA GLU A 141 -0.41 45.56 -18.09
C GLU A 141 0.35 46.63 -17.29
N LEU A 142 1.44 46.26 -16.65
CA LEU A 142 2.24 47.17 -15.81
C LEU A 142 3.24 47.98 -16.63
N THR A 143 3.51 49.20 -16.18
CA THR A 143 4.61 50.00 -16.73
C THR A 143 5.97 49.35 -16.41
N GLN A 144 7.01 49.71 -17.17
CA GLN A 144 8.35 49.19 -16.93
C GLN A 144 8.85 49.50 -15.51
N GLU A 145 8.55 50.69 -14.98
CA GLU A 145 8.91 51.08 -13.61
C GLU A 145 8.17 50.23 -12.57
N GLN A 146 6.86 50.03 -12.75
CA GLN A 146 6.06 49.16 -11.88
C GLN A 146 6.58 47.73 -11.91
N LEU A 147 6.93 47.20 -13.09
CA LEU A 147 7.48 45.86 -13.25
C LEU A 147 8.82 45.70 -12.53
N VAL A 148 9.71 46.69 -12.61
CA VAL A 148 10.98 46.67 -11.86
C VAL A 148 10.71 46.64 -10.36
N ALA A 149 9.77 47.45 -9.88
CA ALA A 149 9.43 47.52 -8.47
C ALA A 149 8.79 46.21 -7.96
N VAL A 150 7.84 45.63 -8.70
CA VAL A 150 7.23 44.32 -8.41
C VAL A 150 8.28 43.20 -8.43
N ASN A 151 9.20 43.23 -9.38
CA ASN A 151 10.30 42.27 -9.44
C ASN A 151 11.21 42.35 -8.21
N LYS A 152 11.54 43.56 -7.75
CA LYS A 152 12.33 43.75 -6.53
C LYS A 152 11.61 43.21 -5.29
N GLN A 153 10.31 43.50 -5.16
CA GLN A 153 9.53 43.04 -4.01
C GLN A 153 9.27 41.53 -4.03
N SER A 154 8.96 40.95 -5.19
CA SER A 154 8.79 39.49 -5.31
C SER A 154 10.07 38.72 -4.95
N MET A 155 11.26 39.24 -5.29
CA MET A 155 12.53 38.66 -4.83
C MET A 155 12.70 38.74 -3.32
N ARG A 156 12.25 39.83 -2.69
CA ARG A 156 12.31 39.99 -1.23
C ARG A 156 11.37 39.02 -0.54
N LEU A 157 10.11 38.96 -0.98
CA LEU A 157 9.08 38.10 -0.40
C LEU A 157 9.38 36.61 -0.60
N ALA A 158 9.94 36.21 -1.75
CA ALA A 158 10.33 34.82 -1.99
C ALA A 158 11.40 34.29 -1.03
N LYS A 159 12.15 35.16 -0.35
CA LYS A 159 13.10 34.79 0.71
C LYS A 159 12.44 34.61 2.08
N GLN A 160 11.22 35.13 2.25
CA GLN A 160 10.49 35.13 3.52
C GLN A 160 9.32 34.14 3.50
N LEU A 161 8.78 33.84 2.32
CA LEU A 161 7.66 32.94 2.11
C LEU A 161 8.16 31.63 1.48
N ASP A 162 8.54 30.69 2.34
CA ASP A 162 8.97 29.37 1.89
C ASP A 162 7.85 28.63 1.14
N GLY A 163 8.20 27.92 0.07
CA GLY A 163 7.26 27.24 -0.82
C GLY A 163 6.70 28.11 -1.96
N TRP A 164 6.85 29.43 -1.90
CA TRP A 164 6.38 30.33 -2.95
C TRP A 164 7.48 30.71 -3.95
N SER A 165 7.22 30.47 -5.23
CA SER A 165 8.13 30.94 -6.28
C SER A 165 8.05 32.46 -6.45
N ARG A 166 9.18 33.10 -6.77
CA ARG A 166 9.22 34.51 -7.18
C ARG A 166 8.20 34.83 -8.27
N ALA A 167 8.04 33.93 -9.25
CA ALA A 167 7.11 34.14 -10.36
C ALA A 167 5.65 34.15 -9.89
N ALA A 168 5.27 33.27 -8.97
CA ALA A 168 3.94 33.25 -8.37
C ALA A 168 3.67 34.54 -7.56
N ILE A 169 4.62 34.96 -6.73
CA ILE A 169 4.51 36.20 -5.96
C ILE A 169 4.43 37.41 -6.88
N SER A 170 5.28 37.46 -7.92
CA SER A 170 5.30 38.54 -8.90
C SER A 170 3.94 38.67 -9.61
N ARG A 171 3.35 37.55 -10.01
CA ARG A 171 1.99 37.54 -10.57
C ARG A 171 0.97 38.09 -9.57
N ARG A 172 0.92 37.60 -8.33
CA ARG A 172 -0.04 38.09 -7.29
C ARG A 172 0.12 39.59 -7.00
N LEU A 173 1.36 40.08 -6.91
CA LEU A 173 1.63 41.51 -6.75
C LEU A 173 1.15 42.31 -7.96
N SER A 174 1.39 41.83 -9.17
CA SER A 174 0.86 42.47 -10.38
C SER A 174 -0.67 42.46 -10.40
N GLU A 175 -1.32 41.39 -9.92
CA GLU A 175 -2.77 41.34 -9.81
C GLU A 175 -3.32 42.45 -8.92
N ALA A 176 -2.73 42.64 -7.74
CA ALA A 176 -3.10 43.70 -6.82
C ALA A 176 -2.87 45.11 -7.40
N VAL A 177 -1.73 45.35 -8.04
CA VAL A 177 -1.39 46.68 -8.60
C VAL A 177 -2.27 47.03 -9.80
N VAL A 178 -2.55 46.08 -10.70
CA VAL A 178 -3.49 46.26 -11.81
C VAL A 178 -4.92 46.47 -11.29
N GLY A 179 -5.28 45.82 -10.18
CA GLY A 179 -6.53 46.04 -9.45
C GLY A 179 -6.64 47.41 -8.76
N GLY A 180 -5.64 48.28 -8.91
CA GLY A 180 -5.64 49.66 -8.41
C GLY A 180 -5.01 49.86 -7.04
N GLN A 181 -4.41 48.81 -6.43
CA GLN A 181 -3.67 48.98 -5.18
C GLN A 181 -2.33 49.66 -5.44
N ASP A 182 -1.92 50.53 -4.52
CA ASP A 182 -0.53 51.00 -4.51
C ASP A 182 0.41 49.83 -4.15
N LEU A 183 1.68 49.94 -4.57
CA LEU A 183 2.66 48.88 -4.40
C LEU A 183 2.89 48.50 -2.93
N THR A 184 2.82 49.45 -2.00
CA THR A 184 3.08 49.16 -0.60
C THR A 184 1.95 48.37 0.03
N SER A 185 0.71 48.77 -0.22
CA SER A 185 -0.49 48.03 0.19
C SER A 185 -0.53 46.64 -0.46
N ALA A 186 -0.24 46.55 -1.76
CA ALA A 186 -0.18 45.28 -2.47
C ALA A 186 0.82 44.31 -1.85
N VAL A 187 2.00 44.79 -1.46
CA VAL A 187 3.04 43.96 -0.83
C VAL A 187 2.62 43.42 0.53
N VAL A 188 1.97 44.23 1.36
CA VAL A 188 1.50 43.80 2.69
C VAL A 188 0.38 42.76 2.52
N ASN A 189 -0.64 43.08 1.73
CA ASN A 189 -1.80 42.21 1.53
C ASN A 189 -1.38 40.85 0.94
N VAL A 190 -0.55 40.85 -0.10
CA VAL A 190 -0.08 39.61 -0.73
C VAL A 190 0.80 38.81 0.22
N PHE A 191 1.61 39.45 1.07
CA PHE A 191 2.40 38.72 2.06
C PHE A 191 1.52 38.01 3.08
N GLU A 192 0.54 38.69 3.66
CA GLU A 192 -0.38 38.12 4.66
C GLU A 192 -1.23 36.99 4.07
N GLU A 193 -1.73 37.17 2.85
CA GLU A 193 -2.50 36.16 2.13
C GLU A 193 -1.66 34.90 1.89
N LEU A 194 -0.44 35.05 1.36
CA LEU A 194 0.42 33.92 1.01
C LEU A 194 1.00 33.22 2.23
N GLN A 195 1.21 33.92 3.35
CA GLN A 195 1.68 33.34 4.60
C GLN A 195 0.66 32.36 5.21
N THR A 196 -0.63 32.57 4.99
CA THR A 196 -1.72 31.73 5.52
C THR A 196 -2.38 30.86 4.44
N ALA A 197 -1.88 30.91 3.21
CA ALA A 197 -2.43 30.18 2.08
C ALA A 197 -2.41 28.64 2.29
N PRO A 198 -3.34 27.91 1.65
CA PRO A 198 -3.38 26.45 1.76
C PRO A 198 -2.15 25.77 1.16
N GLY A 199 -1.80 24.59 1.69
CA GLY A 199 -0.69 23.77 1.21
C GLY A 199 0.71 24.19 1.72
N HIS A 200 0.77 25.11 2.69
CA HIS A 200 2.01 25.62 3.26
C HIS A 200 1.97 25.56 4.79
N VAL A 201 3.15 25.64 5.40
CA VAL A 201 3.30 25.74 6.85
C VAL A 201 2.89 27.14 7.29
N ILE A 202 1.91 27.21 8.21
CA ILE A 202 1.41 28.46 8.77
C ILE A 202 2.15 28.75 10.08
N PRO A 203 2.56 30.00 10.35
CA PRO A 203 3.08 30.38 11.65
C PRO A 203 2.05 30.14 12.77
N ILE A 204 2.49 29.59 13.89
CA ILE A 204 1.62 29.21 15.02
C ILE A 204 0.83 30.41 15.56
N GLY A 205 1.43 31.59 15.63
CA GLY A 205 0.77 32.82 16.08
C GLY A 205 -0.34 33.33 15.17
N LYS A 206 -0.47 32.76 13.96
CA LYS A 206 -1.49 33.13 12.96
C LYS A 206 -2.65 32.15 12.88
N LEU A 207 -2.66 31.09 13.70
CA LEU A 207 -3.68 30.04 13.63
C LEU A 207 -5.11 30.57 13.83
N GLU A 208 -5.31 31.59 14.66
CA GLU A 208 -6.63 32.17 14.92
C GLU A 208 -7.20 32.96 13.73
N GLU A 209 -6.34 33.44 12.84
CA GLU A 209 -6.73 34.20 11.64
C GLU A 209 -7.20 33.27 10.50
N VAL A 210 -6.98 31.95 10.64
CA VAL A 210 -7.22 30.97 9.59
C VAL A 210 -8.60 30.32 9.75
N SER A 211 -9.48 30.56 8.78
CA SER A 211 -10.88 30.09 8.80
C SER A 211 -11.12 28.68 8.24
N ARG A 212 -10.09 27.82 8.17
CA ARG A 212 -10.18 26.44 7.65
C ARG A 212 -9.90 25.37 8.71
N LYS A 213 -10.44 24.17 8.47
CA LYS A 213 -10.37 23.04 9.42
C LYS A 213 -9.01 22.34 9.44
N GLU A 214 -8.26 22.41 8.35
CA GLU A 214 -7.01 21.68 8.17
C GLU A 214 -5.89 22.67 7.82
N VAL A 215 -4.81 22.58 8.58
CA VAL A 215 -3.62 23.43 8.47
C VAL A 215 -2.37 22.60 8.72
N SER A 216 -1.26 23.05 8.17
CA SER A 216 0.07 22.55 8.50
C SER A 216 0.76 23.58 9.38
N ILE A 217 1.38 23.15 10.47
CA ILE A 217 2.22 23.97 11.34
C ILE A 217 3.55 23.26 11.55
N GLU A 218 4.59 24.03 11.84
CA GLU A 218 5.90 23.53 12.22
C GLU A 218 6.35 24.28 13.47
N GLY A 219 6.94 23.56 14.41
CA GLY A 219 7.43 24.17 15.64
C GLY A 219 8.20 23.18 16.49
N ARG A 220 8.90 23.73 17.49
CA ARG A 220 9.61 22.97 18.49
C ARG A 220 8.67 22.61 19.64
N VAL A 221 8.72 21.36 20.08
CA VAL A 221 8.07 20.95 21.33
C VAL A 221 8.83 21.58 22.50
N GLU A 222 8.17 22.46 23.24
CA GLU A 222 8.75 23.14 24.40
C GLU A 222 8.46 22.41 25.72
N THR A 223 7.27 21.84 25.83
CA THR A 223 6.82 21.15 27.04
C THR A 223 5.98 19.94 26.67
N LEU A 224 6.23 18.82 27.36
CA LEU A 224 5.37 17.64 27.34
C LEU A 224 4.83 17.45 28.75
N TRP A 225 3.52 17.17 28.85
CA TRP A 225 2.90 16.81 30.14
C TRP A 225 2.48 15.35 30.13
N ASP A 226 2.39 14.78 31.33
CA ASP A 226 1.79 13.46 31.52
C ASP A 226 0.30 13.50 31.16
N PRO A 227 -0.20 12.56 30.34
CA PRO A 227 -1.61 12.49 29.99
C PRO A 227 -2.51 12.31 31.22
N SER A 228 -3.51 13.17 31.39
CA SER A 228 -4.45 13.10 32.52
C SER A 228 -5.53 12.02 32.36
N HIS A 229 -5.64 11.41 31.19
CA HIS A 229 -6.66 10.40 30.89
C HIS A 229 -6.13 9.34 29.92
N SER A 230 -6.62 8.10 30.06
CA SER A 230 -6.16 6.94 29.29
C SER A 230 -6.42 7.04 27.78
N SER A 231 -7.32 7.92 27.34
CA SER A 231 -7.64 8.17 25.92
C SER A 231 -6.68 9.16 25.25
N ILE A 232 -5.89 9.90 26.02
CA ILE A 232 -4.90 10.84 25.51
C ILE A 232 -3.58 10.08 25.37
N ALA A 233 -2.96 10.15 24.19
CA ALA A 233 -1.64 9.57 23.93
C ALA A 233 -0.53 10.53 24.39
N GLN A 234 -0.65 11.82 24.06
CA GLN A 234 0.31 12.84 24.42
C GLN A 234 -0.36 14.21 24.47
N VAL A 235 0.08 15.08 25.38
CA VAL A 235 -0.29 16.50 25.37
C VAL A 235 0.98 17.33 25.58
N GLY A 236 1.07 18.48 24.92
CA GLY A 236 2.26 19.32 24.94
C GLY A 236 2.04 20.71 24.39
N LEU A 237 3.06 21.55 24.54
CA LEU A 237 3.17 22.88 23.96
C LEU A 237 4.15 22.83 22.80
N ILE A 238 3.74 23.34 21.65
CA ILE A 238 4.60 23.54 20.47
C ILE A 238 4.70 25.03 20.19
N ALA A 239 5.89 25.51 19.86
CA ALA A 239 6.15 26.91 19.59
C ALA A 239 7.08 27.11 18.38
N ASP A 240 6.91 28.25 17.73
CA ASP A 240 7.80 28.81 16.71
C ASP A 240 8.08 30.28 17.04
N ASP A 241 8.81 30.98 16.16
CA ASP A 241 9.14 32.40 16.37
C ASP A 241 7.91 33.32 16.38
N SER A 242 6.74 32.84 15.91
CA SER A 242 5.50 33.62 15.83
C SER A 242 4.57 33.41 17.03
N GLY A 243 4.68 32.29 17.74
CA GLY A 243 3.85 32.00 18.90
C GLY A 243 3.89 30.55 19.35
N GLN A 244 2.99 30.20 20.26
CA GLN A 244 2.88 28.88 20.85
C GLN A 244 1.43 28.40 20.86
N THR A 245 1.23 27.09 20.75
CA THR A 245 -0.08 26.47 20.85
C THR A 245 -0.02 25.12 21.55
N ARG A 246 -1.15 24.71 22.14
CA ARG A 246 -1.26 23.41 22.82
C ARG A 246 -1.72 22.35 21.83
N VAL A 247 -0.99 21.24 21.75
CA VAL A 247 -1.34 20.08 20.94
C VAL A 247 -1.77 18.93 21.84
N THR A 248 -2.82 18.22 21.43
CA THR A 248 -3.30 16.99 22.09
C THR A 248 -3.39 15.89 21.05
N ILE A 249 -2.65 14.81 21.26
CA ILE A 249 -2.66 13.61 20.43
C ILE A 249 -3.53 12.58 21.14
N TRP A 250 -4.55 12.09 20.44
CA TRP A 250 -5.47 11.08 20.93
C TRP A 250 -4.98 9.67 20.57
N LYS A 251 -5.36 8.67 21.37
CA LYS A 251 -5.12 7.27 20.99
C LYS A 251 -6.02 6.88 19.81
N SER A 252 -5.46 6.09 18.89
CA SER A 252 -6.18 5.46 17.77
C SER A 252 -6.91 4.20 18.20
#